data_AF-A0A812XAX0-F1
#
_entry.id   AF-A0A812XAX0-F1
#
_cell.length_a   1.000
_cell.length_b   1.000
_cell.length_c   1.000
_cell.angle_alpha   90.00
_cell.angle_beta   90.00
_cell.angle_gamma   90.00
#
_symmetry.space_group_name_H-M   'P 1'
#
loop_
_entity.id
_entity.type
_entity.pdbx_description
1 polymer ?
#
loop_
_entity_poly.entity_id
_entity_poly.type
_entity_poly.pdbx_seq_one_letter_code
_entity_poly.pdbx_strand_id
1 'polypeptide(L)'
;MLERAVEDPQWLNAARILLHVGASTTATLHGQPLLSFVQEQADNNQAGFNDLLEPFLRRLGQDIDPWVQPTALLEDRTAECPICLETLWTSTPTAFVKLVEGGGQSVFHVICAHFFCFDCASQQYMKQQQAQANEYFCPTCRATAHEVMPMPDIAVNPRLWFQFLDVNRSGEIDQNMAVQALEAMLPIDTERLHESIAGGWAAWAKGHVTENDFFSKGGLLEWIRAHQHDLANAVKRGAAPSLPADDLQDWFRHWDVEHRGTLDKGQVLRALCEASKTSSLETRRIQELKEGITKVWDKYDLSLGLTRQHCKEPKLAADLAALAEKVAGMAS
;
A
#
# COMPACT_ATOMS: atom_id res chain seq x y z
N MET A 1 -20.06 -18.77 -24.07
CA MET A 1 -19.19 -18.03 -25.02
C MET A 1 -19.19 -18.67 -26.40
N LEU A 2 -18.88 -19.96 -26.54
CA LEU A 2 -19.01 -20.69 -27.82
C LEU A 2 -20.46 -20.69 -28.37
N GLU A 3 -21.46 -20.91 -27.52
CA GLU A 3 -22.87 -20.86 -27.94
C GLU A 3 -23.29 -19.47 -28.45
N ARG A 4 -22.81 -18.39 -27.81
CA ARG A 4 -23.06 -17.01 -28.27
C ARG A 4 -22.23 -16.60 -29.50
N ALA A 5 -21.05 -17.19 -29.67
CA ALA A 5 -20.22 -16.97 -30.86
C ALA A 5 -20.82 -17.55 -32.14
N VAL A 6 -21.75 -18.50 -32.02
CA VAL A 6 -22.54 -19.01 -33.16
C VAL A 6 -23.60 -17.99 -33.60
N GLU A 7 -24.11 -17.18 -32.67
CA GLU A 7 -25.18 -16.21 -32.92
C GLU A 7 -24.65 -14.83 -33.34
N ASP A 8 -23.42 -14.48 -32.96
CA ASP A 8 -22.80 -13.20 -33.26
C ASP A 8 -21.29 -13.35 -33.58
N PRO A 9 -20.84 -12.98 -34.79
CA PRO A 9 -19.43 -13.04 -35.21
C PRO A 9 -18.46 -12.26 -34.31
N GLN A 10 -18.93 -11.24 -33.58
CA GLN A 10 -18.10 -10.44 -32.68
C GLN A 10 -17.69 -11.23 -31.44
N TRP A 11 -18.54 -12.15 -30.97
CA TRP A 11 -18.23 -13.07 -29.87
C TRP A 11 -17.16 -14.10 -30.24
N LEU A 12 -17.07 -14.47 -31.53
CA LEU A 12 -15.98 -15.30 -32.03
C LEU A 12 -14.64 -14.57 -31.94
N ASN A 13 -14.63 -13.26 -32.16
CA ASN A 13 -13.43 -12.43 -32.09
C ASN A 13 -12.96 -12.24 -30.64
N ALA A 14 -13.89 -11.98 -29.72
CA ALA A 14 -13.64 -11.97 -28.28
C ALA A 14 -13.08 -13.31 -27.76
N ALA A 15 -13.70 -14.43 -28.14
CA ALA A 15 -13.23 -15.76 -27.75
C ALA A 15 -11.83 -16.06 -28.33
N ARG A 16 -11.55 -15.62 -29.56
CA ARG A 16 -10.22 -15.70 -30.17
C ARG A 16 -9.18 -14.90 -29.41
N ILE A 17 -9.49 -13.67 -29.00
CA ILE A 17 -8.58 -12.86 -28.18
C ILE A 17 -8.26 -13.60 -26.88
N LEU A 18 -9.27 -14.03 -26.13
CA LEU A 18 -9.08 -14.72 -24.84
C LEU A 18 -8.30 -16.04 -24.96
N LEU A 19 -8.50 -16.80 -26.04
CA LEU A 19 -7.74 -18.01 -26.35
C LEU A 19 -6.30 -17.71 -26.80
N HIS A 20 -6.08 -16.62 -27.54
CA HIS A 20 -4.78 -16.28 -28.11
C HIS A 20 -3.82 -15.68 -27.08
N VAL A 21 -4.32 -14.84 -26.16
CA VAL A 21 -3.46 -14.20 -25.14
C VAL A 21 -3.31 -15.05 -23.88
N GLY A 22 -4.09 -16.13 -23.73
CA GLY A 22 -4.10 -16.98 -22.54
C GLY A 22 -4.52 -16.18 -21.32
N ALA A 23 -5.83 -16.02 -21.10
CA ALA A 23 -6.42 -15.20 -20.03
C ALA A 23 -5.60 -15.24 -18.71
N SER A 24 -4.75 -14.23 -18.53
CA SER A 24 -3.79 -14.10 -17.44
C SER A 24 -3.61 -12.61 -17.13
N THR A 25 -3.31 -12.28 -15.86
CA THR A 25 -3.06 -10.90 -15.39
C THR A 25 -1.82 -10.25 -15.99
N THR A 26 -0.92 -11.03 -16.59
CA THR A 26 0.32 -10.53 -17.22
C THR A 26 0.23 -10.46 -18.74
N ALA A 27 -0.88 -10.92 -19.32
CA ALA A 27 -1.05 -10.92 -20.76
C ALA A 27 -1.19 -9.50 -21.29
N THR A 28 -0.49 -9.22 -22.40
CA THR A 28 -0.58 -7.95 -23.10
C THR A 28 -1.15 -8.15 -24.50
N LEU A 29 -1.98 -7.21 -24.94
CA LEU A 29 -2.51 -7.14 -26.30
C LEU A 29 -2.19 -5.76 -26.86
N HIS A 30 -1.57 -5.72 -28.04
CA HIS A 30 -1.05 -4.47 -28.63
C HIS A 30 -0.12 -3.67 -27.70
N GLY A 31 0.64 -4.35 -26.84
CA GLY A 31 1.55 -3.72 -25.88
C GLY A 31 0.86 -3.11 -24.65
N GLN A 32 -0.45 -3.28 -24.51
CA GLN A 32 -1.21 -2.83 -23.34
C GLN A 32 -1.68 -4.03 -22.49
N PRO A 33 -1.85 -3.87 -21.17
CA PRO A 33 -2.46 -4.91 -20.33
C PRO A 33 -3.83 -5.31 -20.87
N LEU A 34 -4.09 -6.62 -20.94
CA LEU A 34 -5.33 -7.16 -21.50
C LEU A 34 -6.59 -6.61 -20.82
N LEU A 35 -6.53 -6.34 -19.50
CA LEU A 35 -7.63 -5.71 -18.76
C LEU A 35 -7.93 -4.29 -19.28
N SER A 36 -6.89 -3.48 -19.47
CA SER A 36 -7.03 -2.11 -19.99
C SER A 36 -7.64 -2.12 -21.38
N PHE A 37 -7.22 -3.06 -22.24
CA PHE A 37 -7.82 -3.22 -23.56
C PHE A 37 -9.30 -3.62 -23.50
N VAL A 38 -9.65 -4.63 -22.69
CA VAL A 38 -11.05 -5.09 -22.55
C VAL A 38 -11.93 -3.98 -22.00
N GLN A 39 -11.44 -3.23 -21.02
CA GLN A 39 -12.16 -2.09 -20.44
C GLN A 39 -12.36 -0.97 -21.46
N GLU A 40 -11.33 -0.61 -22.23
CA GLU A 40 -11.44 0.38 -23.30
C GLU A 40 -12.45 -0.03 -24.38
N GLN A 41 -12.48 -1.32 -24.78
CA GLN A 41 -13.47 -1.81 -25.74
C GLN A 41 -14.90 -1.80 -25.16
N ALA A 42 -15.05 -2.13 -23.87
CA ALA A 42 -16.32 -2.07 -23.16
C ALA A 42 -16.84 -0.63 -23.06
N ASP A 43 -15.98 0.33 -22.70
CA ASP A 43 -16.30 1.77 -22.64
C ASP A 43 -16.70 2.34 -24.00
N ASN A 44 -16.13 1.79 -25.09
CA ASN A 44 -16.50 2.12 -26.46
C ASN A 44 -17.78 1.41 -26.96
N ASN A 45 -18.54 0.75 -26.07
CA ASN A 45 -19.76 -0.01 -26.37
C ASN A 45 -19.56 -1.07 -27.47
N GLN A 46 -18.37 -1.66 -27.56
CA GLN A 46 -18.16 -2.80 -28.46
C GLN A 46 -18.94 -4.01 -27.91
N ALA A 47 -19.85 -4.54 -28.73
CA ALA A 47 -20.70 -5.63 -28.31
C ALA A 47 -19.87 -6.88 -27.96
N GLY A 48 -20.31 -7.59 -26.91
CA GLY A 48 -19.62 -8.73 -26.33
C GLY A 48 -18.60 -8.39 -25.24
N PHE A 49 -17.95 -7.21 -25.24
CA PHE A 49 -16.93 -6.88 -24.23
C PHE A 49 -17.51 -6.54 -22.84
N ASN A 50 -18.69 -5.92 -22.78
CA ASN A 50 -19.39 -5.68 -21.50
C ASN A 50 -19.72 -7.00 -20.78
N ASP A 51 -20.18 -8.01 -21.52
CA ASP A 51 -20.52 -9.33 -20.99
C ASP A 51 -19.26 -10.17 -20.66
N LEU A 52 -18.09 -9.78 -21.16
CA LEU A 52 -16.79 -10.38 -20.83
C LEU A 52 -16.16 -9.75 -19.60
N LEU A 53 -16.45 -8.48 -19.33
CA LEU A 53 -15.84 -7.74 -18.24
C LEU A 53 -16.02 -8.49 -16.92
N GLU A 54 -17.23 -8.96 -16.62
CA GLU A 54 -17.52 -9.66 -15.36
C GLU A 54 -16.82 -11.05 -15.27
N PRO A 55 -16.93 -11.98 -16.24
CA PRO A 55 -16.17 -13.24 -16.22
C PRO A 55 -14.66 -13.05 -16.23
N PHE A 56 -14.17 -12.01 -16.93
CA PHE A 56 -12.75 -11.70 -17.03
C PHE A 56 -12.23 -11.11 -15.72
N LEU A 57 -12.97 -10.20 -15.07
CA LEU A 57 -12.68 -9.72 -13.72
C LEU A 57 -12.72 -10.86 -12.69
N ARG A 58 -13.66 -11.81 -12.80
CA ARG A 58 -13.66 -13.02 -11.94
C ARG A 58 -12.43 -13.90 -12.17
N ARG A 59 -12.01 -14.11 -13.43
CA ARG A 59 -10.82 -14.90 -13.79
C ARG A 59 -9.52 -14.20 -13.36
N LEU A 60 -9.42 -12.90 -13.59
CA LEU A 60 -8.33 -12.07 -13.08
C LEU A 60 -8.32 -12.11 -11.55
N GLY A 61 -9.47 -12.08 -10.90
CA GLY A 61 -9.62 -12.29 -9.45
C GLY A 61 -9.11 -13.64 -8.94
N GLN A 62 -9.06 -14.67 -9.80
CA GLN A 62 -8.46 -15.98 -9.47
C GLN A 62 -6.93 -16.00 -9.67
N ASP A 63 -6.40 -15.12 -10.52
CA ASP A 63 -4.95 -14.94 -10.79
C ASP A 63 -4.34 -13.77 -9.97
N ILE A 64 -5.16 -12.99 -9.28
CA ILE A 64 -4.75 -12.05 -8.25
C ILE A 64 -4.32 -12.88 -7.06
N ASP A 65 -3.08 -12.67 -6.59
CA ASP A 65 -2.60 -13.29 -5.36
C ASP A 65 -3.68 -13.09 -4.28
N PRO A 66 -4.29 -14.16 -3.73
CA PRO A 66 -5.33 -14.02 -2.71
C PRO A 66 -4.80 -13.30 -1.46
N TRP A 67 -3.48 -13.10 -1.39
CA TRP A 67 -2.76 -12.33 -0.40
C TRP A 67 -2.24 -10.99 -0.89
N VAL A 68 -2.75 -10.39 -1.98
CA VAL A 68 -2.39 -9.01 -2.34
C VAL A 68 -2.55 -8.15 -1.08
N GLN A 69 -1.42 -7.57 -0.69
CA GLN A 69 -0.89 -7.60 0.67
C GLN A 69 -1.75 -6.85 1.69
N PRO A 70 -1.96 -7.39 2.90
CA PRO A 70 -2.52 -6.58 3.96
C PRO A 70 -1.52 -5.47 4.27
N THR A 71 -1.98 -4.23 4.27
CA THR A 71 -1.29 -3.22 5.06
C THR A 71 -2.08 -2.98 6.34
N ALA A 72 -1.67 -3.67 7.40
CA ALA A 72 -2.02 -3.23 8.74
C ALA A 72 -0.97 -2.23 9.20
N LEU A 73 -1.37 -0.96 9.20
CA LEU A 73 -0.63 0.14 9.78
C LEU A 73 -0.73 0.06 11.30
N LEU A 74 0.32 0.47 11.99
CA LEU A 74 0.37 0.50 13.45
C LEU A 74 0.67 1.92 13.87
N GLU A 75 -0.31 2.53 14.54
CA GLU A 75 -0.18 3.86 15.12
C GLU A 75 0.67 3.88 16.42
N ASP A 76 1.25 2.74 16.81
CA ASP A 76 2.14 2.68 17.98
C ASP A 76 3.56 3.11 17.58
N ARG A 77 4.18 4.00 18.36
CA ARG A 77 5.55 4.48 18.14
C ARG A 77 5.81 5.05 16.73
N THR A 78 4.83 5.78 16.19
CA THR A 78 4.97 6.52 14.92
C THR A 78 5.99 7.63 15.05
N ALA A 79 6.63 8.03 13.95
CA ALA A 79 7.58 9.14 13.98
C ALA A 79 6.91 10.47 14.34
N GLU A 80 7.64 11.24 15.15
CA GLU A 80 7.19 12.51 15.73
C GLU A 80 8.11 13.65 15.28
N CYS A 81 7.56 14.86 15.23
CA CYS A 81 8.38 16.04 15.01
C CYS A 81 9.33 16.25 16.21
N PRO A 82 10.65 16.40 16.00
CA PRO A 82 11.61 16.54 17.10
C PRO A 82 11.51 17.88 17.85
N ILE A 83 10.56 18.76 17.46
CA ILE A 83 10.35 20.08 18.06
C ILE A 83 9.08 20.10 18.92
N CYS A 84 7.94 19.68 18.38
CA CYS A 84 6.65 19.69 19.09
C CYS A 84 6.18 18.31 19.57
N LEU A 85 6.83 17.23 19.14
CA LEU A 85 6.46 15.83 19.41
C LEU A 85 5.11 15.40 18.83
N GLU A 86 4.54 16.16 17.90
CA GLU A 86 3.34 15.74 17.16
C GLU A 86 3.69 14.71 16.09
N THR A 87 2.78 13.79 15.81
CA THR A 87 2.97 12.74 14.81
C THR A 87 3.13 13.35 13.41
N LEU A 88 4.17 12.93 12.68
CA LEU A 88 4.53 13.55 11.41
C LEU A 88 3.50 13.29 10.31
N TRP A 89 3.00 12.05 10.23
CA TRP A 89 2.12 11.61 9.13
C TRP A 89 0.79 12.38 9.06
N THR A 90 0.36 12.98 10.18
CA THR A 90 -0.83 13.86 10.22
C THR A 90 -0.50 15.36 10.13
N SER A 91 0.77 15.73 10.24
CA SER A 91 1.21 17.12 10.47
C SER A 91 1.97 17.73 9.28
N THR A 92 1.69 17.25 8.06
CA THR A 92 2.34 17.66 6.80
C THR A 92 3.88 17.62 6.89
N PRO A 93 4.49 16.42 6.74
CA PRO A 93 5.94 16.25 6.82
C PRO A 93 6.68 17.25 5.94
N THR A 94 7.60 17.98 6.53
CA THR A 94 8.31 19.10 5.93
C THR A 94 9.79 18.96 6.20
N ALA A 95 10.62 19.27 5.21
CA ALA A 95 12.07 19.16 5.30
C ALA A 95 12.76 20.46 4.86
N PHE A 96 13.99 20.63 5.32
CA PHE A 96 14.87 21.68 4.83
C PHE A 96 15.48 21.24 3.49
N VAL A 97 15.45 22.13 2.51
CA VAL A 97 15.80 21.81 1.12
C VAL A 97 16.87 22.72 0.55
N LYS A 98 17.54 22.23 -0.49
CA LYS A 98 18.47 22.99 -1.31
C LYS A 98 17.91 23.10 -2.73
N LEU A 99 18.00 24.28 -3.32
CA LEU A 99 17.80 24.46 -4.75
C LEU A 99 19.05 23.95 -5.48
N VAL A 100 18.86 23.03 -6.42
CA VAL A 100 19.93 22.61 -7.32
C VAL A 100 19.53 22.82 -8.75
N GLU A 101 20.36 23.59 -9.45
CA GLU A 101 20.23 23.88 -10.87
C GLU A 101 20.94 22.79 -11.67
N GLY A 102 20.25 22.20 -12.65
CA GLY A 102 20.88 21.26 -13.58
C GLY A 102 19.96 20.85 -14.71
N GLY A 103 20.49 20.80 -15.94
CA GLY A 103 19.71 20.42 -17.12
C GLY A 103 18.64 21.43 -17.55
N GLY A 104 18.78 22.71 -17.17
CA GLY A 104 17.81 23.76 -17.49
C GLY A 104 16.56 23.77 -16.60
N GLN A 105 16.52 22.94 -15.55
CA GLN A 105 15.48 22.94 -14.53
C GLN A 105 16.10 23.10 -13.14
N SER A 106 15.45 23.92 -12.31
CA SER A 106 15.79 24.06 -10.90
C SER A 106 14.83 23.18 -10.10
N VAL A 107 15.38 22.27 -9.29
CA VAL A 107 14.60 21.34 -8.47
C VAL A 107 15.06 21.43 -7.03
N PHE A 108 14.12 21.34 -6.09
CA PHE A 108 14.41 21.27 -4.67
C PHE A 108 14.54 19.82 -4.22
N HIS A 109 15.57 19.53 -3.44
CA HIS A 109 15.71 18.26 -2.72
C HIS A 109 16.04 18.49 -1.25
N VAL A 110 15.74 17.50 -0.43
CA VAL A 110 16.10 17.49 0.99
C VAL A 110 17.61 17.45 1.16
N ILE A 111 18.11 18.11 2.20
CA ILE A 111 19.55 18.15 2.52
C ILE A 111 19.98 17.06 3.50
N CYS A 112 19.01 16.47 4.20
CA CYS A 112 19.20 15.44 5.21
C CYS A 112 17.87 14.72 5.46
N ALA A 113 17.93 13.56 6.10
CA ALA A 113 16.78 12.72 6.41
C ALA A 113 16.04 13.18 7.71
N HIS A 114 15.97 14.48 7.99
CA HIS A 114 15.24 15.01 9.14
C HIS A 114 13.95 15.69 8.67
N PHE A 115 12.82 15.15 9.09
CA PHE A 115 11.48 15.68 8.83
C PHE A 115 10.89 16.32 10.08
N PHE A 116 10.05 17.33 9.86
CA PHE A 116 9.37 18.11 10.89
C PHE A 116 7.91 18.30 10.50
N CYS A 117 7.04 18.67 11.44
CA CYS A 117 5.74 19.21 11.04
C CYS A 117 5.93 20.57 10.33
N PHE A 118 4.98 20.91 9.46
CA PHE A 118 5.02 22.13 8.66
C PHE A 118 5.20 23.39 9.51
N ASP A 119 4.45 23.50 10.61
CA ASP A 119 4.49 24.68 11.48
C ASP A 119 5.86 24.85 12.15
N CYS A 120 6.46 23.77 12.67
CA CYS A 120 7.76 23.84 13.31
C CYS A 120 8.88 24.15 12.32
N ALA A 121 8.89 23.52 11.13
CA ALA A 121 9.86 23.82 10.08
C ALA A 121 9.77 25.30 9.64
N SER A 122 8.55 25.77 9.37
CA SER A 122 8.29 27.14 8.93
C SER A 122 8.71 28.17 9.98
N GLN A 123 8.38 27.94 11.26
CA GLN A 123 8.79 28.83 12.34
C GLN A 123 10.31 28.86 12.52
N GLN A 124 11.00 27.73 12.40
CA GLN A 124 12.47 27.69 12.48
C GLN A 124 13.10 28.45 11.32
N TYR A 125 12.59 28.27 10.10
CA TYR A 125 13.03 29.01 8.92
C TYR A 125 12.84 30.52 9.10
N MET A 126 11.66 30.97 9.54
CA MET A 126 11.37 32.39 9.79
C MET A 126 12.28 33.00 10.87
N LYS A 127 12.56 32.27 11.96
CA LYS A 127 13.48 32.72 13.02
C LYS A 127 14.89 32.95 12.48
N GLN A 128 15.38 32.06 11.62
CA GLN A 128 16.70 32.19 10.99
C GLN A 128 16.73 33.38 10.02
N GLN A 129 15.66 33.58 9.25
CA GLN A 129 15.52 34.74 8.36
C GLN A 129 15.55 36.07 9.11
N GLN A 130 14.84 36.16 10.24
CA GLN A 130 14.81 37.36 11.08
C GLN A 130 16.16 37.67 11.73
N ALA A 131 16.96 36.64 12.02
CA ALA A 131 18.32 36.79 12.54
C ALA A 131 19.32 37.30 11.49
N GLN A 132 18.88 37.63 10.27
CA GLN A 132 19.73 38.02 9.14
C GLN A 132 20.82 36.98 8.84
N ALA A 133 20.53 35.70 9.06
CA ALA A 133 21.43 34.65 8.66
C ALA A 133 21.55 34.63 7.12
N ASN A 134 22.79 34.64 6.62
CA ASN A 134 23.06 34.48 5.19
C ASN A 134 22.81 33.05 4.69
N GLU A 135 22.67 32.10 5.61
CA GLU A 135 22.47 30.68 5.33
C GLU A 135 21.49 30.10 6.36
N TYR A 136 20.51 29.35 5.88
CA TYR A 136 19.58 28.60 6.73
C TYR A 136 20.15 27.22 7.04
N PHE A 137 19.67 26.57 8.09
CA PHE A 137 20.15 25.24 8.46
C PHE A 137 19.07 24.40 9.14
N CYS A 138 19.17 23.08 8.94
CA CYS A 138 18.39 22.10 9.67
C CYS A 138 18.70 22.22 11.18
N PRO A 139 17.70 22.33 12.07
CA PRO A 139 17.94 22.48 13.51
C PRO A 139 18.54 21.22 14.16
N THR A 140 18.42 20.05 13.54
CA THR A 140 18.94 18.77 14.06
C THR A 140 20.40 18.56 13.71
N CYS A 141 20.77 18.60 12.42
CA CYS A 141 22.14 18.32 11.97
C CYS A 141 22.94 19.54 11.52
N ARG A 142 22.32 20.72 11.46
CA ARG A 142 22.93 21.97 11.00
C ARG A 142 23.39 21.96 9.53
N ALA A 143 22.89 21.03 8.73
CA ALA A 143 23.11 21.06 7.28
C ALA A 143 22.53 22.36 6.69
N THR A 144 23.29 23.02 5.82
CA THR A 144 22.88 24.27 5.16
C THR A 144 21.73 24.06 4.18
N ALA A 145 20.72 24.92 4.27
CA ALA A 145 19.49 24.91 3.49
C ALA A 145 19.27 26.25 2.79
N HIS A 146 18.45 26.24 1.74
CA HIS A 146 17.94 27.45 1.10
C HIS A 146 16.51 27.77 1.53
N GLU A 147 15.69 26.74 1.77
CA GLU A 147 14.26 26.89 2.03
C GLU A 147 13.75 25.71 2.88
N VAL A 148 12.49 25.77 3.30
CA VAL A 148 11.73 24.66 3.85
C VAL A 148 10.58 24.31 2.92
N MET A 149 10.38 23.03 2.65
CA MET A 149 9.31 22.59 1.77
C MET A 149 8.57 21.37 2.33
N PRO A 150 7.24 21.33 2.21
CA PRO A 150 6.49 20.12 2.49
C PRO A 150 6.95 19.03 1.53
N MET A 151 7.00 17.79 2.03
CA MET A 151 7.30 16.64 1.20
C MET A 151 6.21 16.52 0.12
N PRO A 152 6.57 16.36 -1.16
CA PRO A 152 5.59 16.22 -2.23
C PRO A 152 4.64 15.06 -1.98
N ASP A 153 3.38 15.18 -2.39
CA ASP A 153 2.47 14.04 -2.30
C ASP A 153 2.82 12.98 -3.36
N ILE A 154 3.26 11.80 -2.88
CA ILE A 154 3.62 10.66 -3.72
C ILE A 154 2.43 10.09 -4.53
N ALA A 155 1.20 10.32 -4.07
CA ALA A 155 0.00 9.92 -4.78
C ALA A 155 -0.26 10.83 -6.00
N VAL A 156 0.08 12.13 -5.87
CA VAL A 156 -0.09 13.14 -6.93
C VAL A 156 1.06 13.12 -7.92
N ASN A 157 2.30 13.17 -7.43
CA ASN A 157 3.50 13.19 -8.28
C ASN A 157 4.63 12.35 -7.67
N PRO A 158 4.63 11.02 -7.91
CA PRO A 158 5.63 10.12 -7.33
C PRO A 158 7.06 10.41 -7.81
N ARG A 159 7.20 10.96 -9.02
CA ARG A 159 8.51 11.34 -9.57
C ARG A 159 9.09 12.54 -8.83
N LEU A 160 8.25 13.54 -8.53
CA LEU A 160 8.68 14.69 -7.73
C LEU A 160 9.03 14.27 -6.30
N TRP A 161 8.27 13.35 -5.69
CA TRP A 161 8.62 12.77 -4.40
C TRP A 161 9.99 12.06 -4.43
N PHE A 162 10.26 11.25 -5.46
CA PHE A 162 11.55 10.58 -5.61
C PHE A 162 12.69 11.59 -5.74
N GLN A 163 12.53 12.58 -6.64
CA GLN A 163 13.51 13.64 -6.86
C GLN A 163 13.75 14.49 -5.60
N PHE A 164 12.72 14.69 -4.79
CA PHE A 164 12.81 15.42 -3.53
C PHE A 164 13.72 14.71 -2.53
N LEU A 165 13.77 13.37 -2.53
CA LEU A 165 14.60 12.57 -1.62
C LEU A 165 16.00 12.24 -2.17
N ASP A 166 16.23 12.43 -3.46
CA ASP A 166 17.53 12.24 -4.11
C ASP A 166 18.49 13.41 -3.81
N VAL A 167 19.04 13.40 -2.58
CA VAL A 167 19.90 14.46 -1.99
C VAL A 167 21.02 14.92 -2.94
N ASN A 168 21.61 13.99 -3.69
CA ASN A 168 22.79 14.28 -4.52
C ASN A 168 22.50 14.28 -6.02
N ARG A 169 21.24 14.17 -6.44
CA ARG A 169 20.84 13.93 -7.83
C ARG A 169 21.59 12.73 -8.44
N SER A 170 21.84 11.72 -7.62
CA SER A 170 22.48 10.47 -8.03
C SER A 170 21.54 9.59 -8.86
N GLY A 171 20.23 9.90 -8.89
CA GLY A 171 19.20 9.01 -9.42
C GLY A 171 18.86 7.88 -8.46
N GLU A 172 19.28 8.01 -7.20
CA GLU A 172 19.29 6.96 -6.19
C GLU A 172 18.88 7.50 -4.83
N ILE A 173 18.03 6.77 -4.11
CA ILE A 173 17.66 7.04 -2.71
C ILE A 173 18.32 5.97 -1.84
N ASP A 174 19.10 6.38 -0.84
CA ASP A 174 19.65 5.47 0.14
C ASP A 174 18.59 4.96 1.14
N GLN A 175 18.90 3.82 1.76
CA GLN A 175 17.99 3.16 2.69
C GLN A 175 17.56 4.06 3.85
N ASN A 176 18.49 4.83 4.43
CA ASN A 176 18.16 5.68 5.57
C ASN A 176 17.21 6.80 5.17
N MET A 177 17.44 7.45 4.02
CA MET A 177 16.52 8.46 3.50
C MET A 177 15.12 7.89 3.22
N ALA A 178 15.05 6.72 2.58
CA ALA A 178 13.77 6.08 2.30
C ALA A 178 13.02 5.73 3.59
N VAL A 179 13.68 5.11 4.57
CA VAL A 179 13.08 4.76 5.87
C VAL A 179 12.52 6.00 6.56
N GLN A 180 13.32 7.06 6.71
CA GLN A 180 12.90 8.29 7.38
C GLN A 180 11.72 8.97 6.65
N ALA A 181 11.69 8.93 5.32
CA ALA A 181 10.57 9.47 4.56
C ALA A 181 9.28 8.63 4.76
N LEU A 182 9.40 7.29 4.80
CA LEU A 182 8.29 6.38 5.09
C LEU A 182 7.70 6.61 6.49
N GLU A 183 8.56 6.71 7.49
CA GLU A 183 8.19 7.00 8.88
C GLU A 183 7.46 8.32 9.01
N ALA A 184 7.93 9.34 8.29
CA ALA A 184 7.30 10.64 8.32
C ALA A 184 5.91 10.63 7.68
N MET A 185 5.63 9.76 6.71
CA MET A 185 4.40 9.81 5.90
C MET A 185 3.35 8.73 6.20
N LEU A 186 3.71 7.65 6.88
CA LEU A 186 2.81 6.55 7.20
C LEU A 186 2.69 6.36 8.72
N PRO A 187 1.50 6.00 9.24
CA PRO A 187 1.34 5.57 10.63
C PRO A 187 1.90 4.16 10.82
N ILE A 188 3.23 4.06 10.93
CA ILE A 188 3.94 2.81 11.10
C ILE A 188 4.82 2.89 12.35
N ASP A 189 4.92 1.78 13.07
CA ASP A 189 5.90 1.60 14.15
C ASP A 189 7.32 1.67 13.58
N THR A 190 8.02 2.74 13.97
CA THR A 190 9.39 3.09 13.54
C THR A 190 10.35 1.91 13.75
N GLU A 191 10.33 1.28 14.93
CA GLU A 191 11.25 0.17 15.23
C GLU A 191 10.97 -1.04 14.34
N ARG A 192 9.69 -1.41 14.19
CA ARG A 192 9.30 -2.54 13.31
C ARG A 192 9.64 -2.29 11.85
N LEU A 193 9.54 -1.05 11.39
CA LEU A 193 9.93 -0.67 10.03
C LEU A 193 11.42 -0.89 9.81
N HIS A 194 12.25 -0.42 10.73
CA HIS A 194 13.70 -0.61 10.67
C HIS A 194 14.10 -2.10 10.65
N GLU A 195 13.48 -2.92 11.50
CA GLU A 195 13.72 -4.38 11.53
C GLU A 195 13.30 -5.06 10.22
N SER A 196 12.12 -4.72 9.72
CA SER A 196 11.56 -5.31 8.50
C SER A 196 12.35 -4.93 7.26
N ILE A 197 12.76 -3.65 7.15
CA ILE A 197 13.59 -3.17 6.05
C ILE A 197 14.97 -3.84 6.10
N ALA A 198 15.57 -4.07 7.27
CA ALA A 198 16.85 -4.79 7.37
C ALA A 198 16.79 -6.20 6.73
N GLY A 199 15.64 -6.89 6.82
CA GLY A 199 15.43 -8.20 6.20
C GLY A 199 14.86 -8.16 4.77
N GLY A 200 14.14 -7.08 4.41
CA GLY A 200 13.35 -6.98 3.18
C GLY A 200 13.87 -6.03 2.11
N TRP A 201 14.84 -5.15 2.43
CA TRP A 201 15.34 -4.12 1.51
C TRP A 201 15.83 -4.69 0.18
N ALA A 202 16.46 -5.87 0.21
CA ALA A 202 16.97 -6.55 -0.98
C ALA A 202 15.88 -6.88 -2.03
N ALA A 203 14.61 -6.91 -1.63
CA ALA A 203 13.48 -7.08 -2.54
C ALA A 203 13.19 -5.81 -3.37
N TRP A 204 13.54 -4.63 -2.85
CA TRP A 204 13.35 -3.35 -3.54
C TRP A 204 14.64 -2.84 -4.18
N ALA A 205 15.79 -3.07 -3.57
CA ALA A 205 17.03 -2.40 -3.93
C ALA A 205 18.30 -3.18 -3.54
N LYS A 206 19.36 -3.01 -4.32
CA LYS A 206 20.71 -3.52 -4.00
C LYS A 206 21.54 -2.44 -3.29
N GLY A 207 21.06 -1.97 -2.15
CA GLY A 207 21.68 -0.91 -1.36
C GLY A 207 20.97 0.43 -1.53
N HIS A 208 20.78 0.89 -2.77
CA HIS A 208 20.04 2.11 -3.10
C HIS A 208 18.85 1.81 -4.01
N VAL A 209 17.76 2.57 -3.84
CA VAL A 209 16.59 2.51 -4.71
C VAL A 209 16.82 3.45 -5.88
N THR A 210 17.00 2.90 -7.08
CA THR A 210 17.02 3.71 -8.31
C THR A 210 15.61 4.14 -8.70
N GLU A 211 15.48 5.12 -9.59
CA GLU A 211 14.16 5.50 -10.13
C GLU A 211 13.45 4.30 -10.78
N ASN A 212 14.19 3.43 -11.49
CA ASN A 212 13.62 2.23 -12.10
C ASN A 212 13.12 1.23 -11.04
N ASP A 213 13.88 1.02 -9.96
CA ASP A 213 13.47 0.14 -8.86
C ASP A 213 12.21 0.66 -8.18
N PHE A 214 12.16 1.98 -7.95
CA PHE A 214 11.02 2.66 -7.34
C PHE A 214 9.72 2.48 -8.13
N PHE A 215 9.77 2.61 -9.46
CA PHE A 215 8.62 2.45 -10.36
C PHE A 215 8.36 1.01 -10.83
N SER A 216 9.20 0.05 -10.44
CA SER A 216 9.05 -1.36 -10.84
C SER A 216 7.80 -2.00 -10.22
N LYS A 217 7.29 -3.07 -10.84
CA LYS A 217 6.20 -3.88 -10.28
C LYS A 217 6.68 -4.55 -8.99
N GLY A 218 5.93 -4.38 -7.90
CA GLY A 218 6.32 -4.78 -6.55
C GLY A 218 7.39 -3.89 -5.92
N GLY A 219 7.75 -2.78 -6.59
CA GLY A 219 8.71 -1.80 -6.11
C GLY A 219 8.15 -0.93 -4.97
N LEU A 220 9.00 -0.05 -4.46
CA LEU A 220 8.71 0.78 -3.30
C LEU A 220 7.47 1.67 -3.51
N LEU A 221 7.24 2.21 -4.71
CA LEU A 221 6.05 3.03 -4.97
C LEU A 221 4.74 2.25 -4.83
N GLU A 222 4.69 1.02 -5.35
CA GLU A 222 3.51 0.16 -5.26
C GLU A 222 3.21 -0.19 -3.80
N TRP A 223 4.27 -0.50 -3.04
CA TRP A 223 4.18 -0.74 -1.60
C TRP A 223 3.62 0.48 -0.86
N ILE A 224 4.18 1.68 -1.07
CA ILE A 224 3.71 2.92 -0.41
C ILE A 224 2.25 3.20 -0.75
N ARG A 225 1.86 3.07 -2.02
CA ARG A 225 0.48 3.32 -2.45
C ARG A 225 -0.51 2.33 -1.84
N ALA A 226 -0.13 1.06 -1.71
CA ALA A 226 -0.95 0.08 -1.00
C ALA A 226 -1.18 0.52 0.45
N HIS A 227 -0.14 1.01 1.13
CA HIS A 227 -0.24 1.49 2.51
C HIS A 227 -1.15 2.72 2.63
N GLN A 228 -1.01 3.70 1.73
CA GLN A 228 -1.88 4.88 1.71
C GLN A 228 -3.35 4.54 1.41
N HIS A 229 -3.59 3.60 0.49
CA HIS A 229 -4.93 3.15 0.17
C HIS A 229 -5.60 2.44 1.35
N ASP A 230 -4.89 1.53 2.01
CA ASP A 230 -5.40 0.84 3.18
C ASP A 230 -5.63 1.79 4.36
N LEU A 231 -4.77 2.81 4.57
CA LEU A 231 -5.01 3.87 5.55
C LEU A 231 -6.31 4.61 5.27
N ALA A 232 -6.50 5.07 4.04
CA ALA A 232 -7.70 5.79 3.64
C ALA A 232 -8.96 4.93 3.82
N ASN A 233 -8.86 3.62 3.55
CA ASN A 233 -9.95 2.68 3.77
C ASN A 233 -10.23 2.46 5.25
N ALA A 234 -9.19 2.30 6.09
CA ALA A 234 -9.33 2.15 7.54
C ALA A 234 -10.00 3.39 8.17
N VAL A 235 -9.56 4.59 7.80
CA VAL A 235 -10.17 5.85 8.27
C VAL A 235 -11.65 5.95 7.89
N LYS A 236 -12.01 5.59 6.65
CA LYS A 236 -13.41 5.59 6.19
C LYS A 236 -14.26 4.53 6.90
N ARG A 237 -13.67 3.35 7.14
CA ARG A 237 -14.34 2.19 7.73
C ARG A 237 -14.55 2.35 9.25
N GLY A 238 -13.65 3.06 9.92
CA GLY A 238 -13.61 3.19 11.37
C GLY A 238 -13.00 1.97 12.06
N ALA A 239 -13.01 1.96 13.39
CA ALA A 239 -12.43 0.88 14.19
C ALA A 239 -13.15 -0.46 13.96
N ALA A 240 -12.38 -1.54 13.77
CA ALA A 240 -12.96 -2.86 13.63
C ALA A 240 -13.64 -3.34 14.92
N PRO A 241 -14.79 -4.04 14.80
CA PRO A 241 -15.34 -4.76 15.93
C PRO A 241 -14.37 -5.89 16.31
N SER A 242 -14.25 -6.16 17.60
CA SER A 242 -13.51 -7.32 18.10
C SER A 242 -14.05 -8.60 17.46
N LEU A 243 -13.18 -9.56 17.14
CA LEU A 243 -13.59 -10.88 16.65
C LEU A 243 -14.44 -11.58 17.72
N PRO A 244 -15.75 -11.75 17.51
CA PRO A 244 -16.61 -12.43 18.46
C PRO A 244 -16.43 -13.94 18.35
N ALA A 245 -16.51 -14.65 19.49
CA ALA A 245 -16.40 -16.10 19.53
C ALA A 245 -17.62 -16.82 18.92
N ASP A 246 -18.78 -16.16 18.88
CA ASP A 246 -20.06 -16.83 18.62
C ASP A 246 -20.77 -16.38 17.32
N ASP A 247 -20.58 -15.13 16.87
CA ASP A 247 -21.31 -14.58 15.72
C ASP A 247 -20.51 -13.54 14.92
N LEU A 248 -20.02 -13.93 13.73
CA LEU A 248 -19.22 -13.06 12.86
C LEU A 248 -20.03 -12.04 12.06
N GLN A 249 -21.35 -11.92 12.17
CA GLN A 249 -22.14 -11.07 11.27
C GLN A 249 -21.68 -9.60 11.26
N ASP A 250 -21.47 -9.01 12.43
CA ASP A 250 -21.08 -7.60 12.56
C ASP A 250 -19.66 -7.37 12.03
N TRP A 251 -18.75 -8.28 12.36
CA TRP A 251 -17.39 -8.31 11.83
C TRP A 251 -17.38 -8.46 10.31
N PHE A 252 -18.18 -9.36 9.77
CA PHE A 252 -18.30 -9.58 8.33
C PHE A 252 -18.79 -8.33 7.62
N ARG A 253 -19.87 -7.70 8.12
CA ARG A 253 -20.42 -6.46 7.54
C ARG A 253 -19.40 -5.32 7.57
N HIS A 254 -18.59 -5.26 8.60
CA HIS A 254 -17.52 -4.26 8.72
C HIS A 254 -16.45 -4.45 7.64
N TRP A 255 -16.02 -5.70 7.39
CA TRP A 255 -14.96 -6.00 6.42
C TRP A 255 -15.44 -6.12 4.96
N ASP A 256 -16.75 -6.32 4.74
CA ASP A 256 -17.41 -6.32 3.43
C ASP A 256 -17.78 -4.90 2.99
N VAL A 257 -16.75 -4.02 2.94
CA VAL A 257 -16.88 -2.58 2.65
C VAL A 257 -17.56 -2.33 1.30
N GLU A 258 -17.28 -3.17 0.31
CA GLU A 258 -17.87 -3.08 -1.03
C GLU A 258 -19.24 -3.77 -1.14
N HIS A 259 -19.76 -4.34 -0.04
CA HIS A 259 -21.04 -5.03 0.01
C HIS A 259 -21.19 -6.13 -1.05
N ARG A 260 -20.10 -6.85 -1.33
CA ARG A 260 -20.08 -7.96 -2.29
C ARG A 260 -20.78 -9.19 -1.74
N GLY A 261 -21.00 -9.25 -0.43
CA GLY A 261 -21.57 -10.40 0.26
C GLY A 261 -20.58 -11.55 0.44
N THR A 262 -19.31 -11.35 0.07
CA THR A 262 -18.23 -12.33 0.18
C THR A 262 -16.92 -11.65 0.58
N LEU A 263 -16.17 -12.26 1.50
CA LEU A 263 -14.80 -11.87 1.85
C LEU A 263 -13.79 -12.84 1.25
N ASP A 264 -12.79 -12.30 0.56
CA ASP A 264 -11.63 -13.05 0.09
C ASP A 264 -10.58 -13.25 1.22
N LYS A 265 -9.55 -14.06 0.94
CA LYS A 265 -8.47 -14.35 1.90
C LYS A 265 -7.70 -13.09 2.30
N GLY A 266 -7.54 -12.12 1.42
CA GLY A 266 -6.81 -10.88 1.67
C GLY A 266 -7.60 -9.93 2.58
N GLN A 267 -8.93 -9.85 2.40
CA GLN A 267 -9.84 -9.15 3.30
C GLN A 267 -9.82 -9.77 4.69
N VAL A 268 -9.90 -11.11 4.79
CA VAL A 268 -9.81 -11.79 6.09
C VAL A 268 -8.43 -11.62 6.71
N LEU A 269 -7.36 -11.67 5.93
CA LEU A 269 -6.01 -11.44 6.43
C LEU A 269 -5.86 -10.04 7.04
N ARG A 270 -6.31 -8.98 6.34
CA ARG A 270 -6.35 -7.61 6.89
C ARG A 270 -7.14 -7.55 8.19
N ALA A 271 -8.28 -8.22 8.22
CA ALA A 271 -9.13 -8.27 9.39
C ALA A 271 -8.48 -8.95 10.61
N LEU A 272 -7.78 -10.05 10.38
CA LEU A 272 -7.04 -10.72 11.44
C LEU A 272 -5.82 -9.91 11.87
N CYS A 273 -5.12 -9.23 10.96
CA CYS A 273 -4.00 -8.36 11.32
C CYS A 273 -4.43 -7.23 12.25
N GLU A 274 -5.56 -6.58 11.99
CA GLU A 274 -6.10 -5.54 12.87
C GLU A 274 -6.49 -6.14 14.24
N ALA A 275 -7.16 -7.29 14.25
CA ALA A 275 -7.57 -7.95 15.49
C ALA A 275 -6.38 -8.44 16.35
N SER A 276 -5.29 -8.90 15.73
CA SER A 276 -4.09 -9.38 16.41
C SER A 276 -3.01 -8.31 16.63
N LYS A 277 -3.29 -7.05 16.23
CA LYS A 277 -2.34 -5.93 16.24
C LYS A 277 -1.01 -6.31 15.56
N THR A 278 -1.12 -6.92 14.39
CA THR A 278 0.01 -7.41 13.60
C THR A 278 0.25 -6.48 12.43
N SER A 279 1.49 -6.01 12.30
CA SER A 279 1.94 -5.24 11.14
C SER A 279 2.12 -6.13 9.92
N SER A 280 1.95 -5.55 8.73
CA SER A 280 2.44 -6.15 7.47
C SER A 280 3.95 -6.39 7.48
N LEU A 281 4.68 -5.64 8.29
CA LEU A 281 6.13 -5.73 8.49
C LEU A 281 6.57 -6.98 9.27
N GLU A 282 5.67 -7.61 10.02
CA GLU A 282 5.95 -8.79 10.85
C GLU A 282 5.81 -10.08 10.03
N THR A 283 6.71 -10.28 9.07
CA THR A 283 6.65 -11.34 8.04
C THR A 283 6.33 -12.72 8.61
N ARG A 284 6.91 -13.08 9.76
CA ARG A 284 6.64 -14.38 10.41
C ARG A 284 5.19 -14.52 10.87
N ARG A 285 4.64 -13.48 11.52
CA ARG A 285 3.25 -13.47 12.00
C ARG A 285 2.27 -13.44 10.83
N ILE A 286 2.58 -12.66 9.79
CA ILE A 286 1.81 -12.65 8.54
C ILE A 286 1.79 -14.04 7.89
N GLN A 287 2.93 -14.73 7.84
CA GLN A 287 2.99 -16.09 7.29
C GLN A 287 2.14 -17.08 8.09
N GLU A 288 2.17 -17.02 9.42
CA GLU A 288 1.31 -17.83 10.29
C GLU A 288 -0.18 -17.55 10.07
N LEU A 289 -0.57 -16.28 9.90
CA LEU A 289 -1.94 -15.92 9.53
C LEU A 289 -2.33 -16.49 8.17
N LYS A 290 -1.46 -16.39 7.15
CA LYS A 290 -1.73 -16.93 5.81
C LYS A 290 -1.97 -18.44 5.82
N GLU A 291 -1.11 -19.17 6.54
CA GLU A 291 -1.23 -20.62 6.70
C GLU A 291 -2.48 -21.00 7.51
N GLY A 292 -2.75 -20.28 8.60
CA GLY A 292 -3.94 -20.48 9.43
C GLY A 292 -5.24 -20.24 8.65
N ILE A 293 -5.32 -19.12 7.93
CA ILE A 293 -6.46 -18.79 7.06
C ILE A 293 -6.64 -19.87 6.00
N THR A 294 -5.56 -20.38 5.39
CA THR A 294 -5.67 -21.46 4.40
C THR A 294 -6.26 -22.73 4.99
N LYS A 295 -5.81 -23.13 6.19
CA LYS A 295 -6.38 -24.29 6.90
C LYS A 295 -7.86 -24.10 7.23
N VAL A 296 -8.25 -22.89 7.66
CA VAL A 296 -9.66 -22.55 7.89
C VAL A 296 -10.45 -22.62 6.59
N TRP A 297 -9.91 -22.06 5.50
CA TRP A 297 -10.53 -22.11 4.18
C TRP A 297 -10.83 -23.53 3.72
N ASP A 298 -9.86 -24.43 3.86
CA ASP A 298 -10.00 -25.83 3.45
C ASP A 298 -10.98 -26.59 4.36
N LYS A 299 -10.97 -26.30 5.66
CA LYS A 299 -11.85 -26.95 6.66
C LYS A 299 -13.34 -26.65 6.42
N TYR A 300 -13.67 -25.45 5.97
CA TYR A 300 -15.05 -24.98 5.80
C TYR A 300 -15.48 -24.83 4.33
N ASP A 301 -14.69 -25.34 3.38
CA ASP A 301 -14.92 -25.24 1.92
C ASP A 301 -15.24 -23.80 1.45
N LEU A 302 -14.40 -22.86 1.86
CA LEU A 302 -14.55 -21.43 1.53
C LEU A 302 -13.95 -21.10 0.15
N SER A 303 -13.95 -22.04 -0.79
CA SER A 303 -13.27 -21.90 -2.09
C SER A 303 -13.75 -20.69 -2.90
N LEU A 304 -15.00 -20.25 -2.70
CA LEU A 304 -15.59 -19.05 -3.32
C LEU A 304 -15.56 -17.80 -2.41
N GLY A 305 -14.97 -17.90 -1.22
CA GLY A 305 -14.91 -16.85 -0.21
C GLY A 305 -15.75 -17.12 1.03
N LEU A 306 -15.47 -16.37 2.09
CA LEU A 306 -16.28 -16.35 3.31
C LEU A 306 -17.58 -15.58 3.03
N THR A 307 -18.74 -16.07 3.45
CA THR A 307 -20.04 -15.43 3.18
C THR A 307 -20.82 -15.22 4.47
N ARG A 308 -21.87 -14.40 4.43
CA ARG A 308 -22.77 -14.22 5.58
C ARG A 308 -23.39 -15.52 6.10
N GLN A 309 -23.56 -16.54 5.25
CA GLN A 309 -24.10 -17.83 5.70
C GLN A 309 -23.08 -18.57 6.57
N HIS A 310 -21.81 -18.55 6.16
CA HIS A 310 -20.71 -19.14 6.92
C HIS A 310 -20.54 -18.47 8.30
N CYS A 311 -20.80 -17.16 8.40
CA CYS A 311 -20.70 -16.41 9.67
C CYS A 311 -21.65 -16.90 10.79
N LYS A 312 -22.63 -17.75 10.47
CA LYS A 312 -23.52 -18.36 11.47
C LYS A 312 -22.95 -19.63 12.10
N GLU A 313 -21.82 -20.15 11.59
CA GLU A 313 -21.14 -21.33 12.13
C GLU A 313 -20.22 -20.91 13.29
N PRO A 314 -20.57 -21.22 14.56
CA PRO A 314 -19.80 -20.75 15.70
C PRO A 314 -18.37 -21.31 15.71
N LYS A 315 -18.16 -22.52 15.16
CA LYS A 315 -16.81 -23.11 15.10
C LYS A 315 -15.88 -22.33 14.17
N LEU A 316 -16.41 -21.75 13.09
CA LEU A 316 -15.63 -20.90 12.18
C LEU A 316 -15.22 -19.60 12.87
N ALA A 317 -16.14 -18.98 13.62
CA ALA A 317 -15.88 -17.81 14.45
C ALA A 317 -14.77 -18.09 15.48
N ALA A 318 -14.91 -19.19 16.22
CA ALA A 318 -13.93 -19.62 17.21
C ALA A 318 -12.55 -19.93 16.59
N ASP A 319 -12.50 -20.57 15.42
CA ASP A 319 -11.22 -20.86 14.74
C ASP A 319 -10.50 -19.60 14.27
N LEU A 320 -11.23 -18.60 13.73
CA LEU A 320 -10.65 -17.32 13.32
C LEU A 320 -10.19 -16.49 14.53
N ALA A 321 -10.98 -16.47 15.61
CA ALA A 321 -10.61 -15.81 16.86
C ALA A 321 -9.36 -16.46 17.48
N ALA A 322 -9.33 -17.79 17.58
CA ALA A 322 -8.18 -18.53 18.09
C ALA A 322 -6.92 -18.32 17.26
N LEU A 323 -7.06 -18.18 15.93
CA LEU A 323 -5.94 -17.83 15.05
C LEU A 323 -5.39 -16.43 15.36
N ALA A 324 -6.26 -15.42 15.52
CA ALA A 324 -5.86 -14.08 15.88
C ALA A 324 -5.19 -14.03 17.27
N GLU A 325 -5.74 -14.72 18.27
CA GLU A 325 -5.18 -14.83 19.62
C GLU A 325 -3.82 -15.53 19.62
N LYS A 326 -3.68 -16.64 18.89
CA LYS A 326 -2.41 -17.35 18.74
C LYS A 326 -1.33 -16.41 18.23
N VAL A 327 -1.63 -15.65 17.18
CA VAL A 327 -0.67 -14.71 16.57
C VAL A 327 -0.42 -13.51 17.47
N ALA A 328 -1.42 -13.04 18.22
CA ALA A 328 -1.27 -11.98 19.24
C ALA A 328 -0.32 -12.39 20.37
N GLY A 329 -0.34 -13.67 20.78
CA GLY A 329 0.53 -14.21 21.83
C GLY A 329 1.95 -14.58 21.37
N MET A 330 2.26 -14.49 20.07
CA MET A 330 3.62 -14.69 19.60
C MET A 330 4.48 -13.51 20.05
N ALA A 331 5.59 -13.80 20.74
CA ALA A 331 6.60 -12.77 21.01
C ALA A 331 7.08 -12.17 19.67
N SER A 332 7.12 -10.84 19.63
CA SER A 332 7.64 -10.04 18.51
C SER A 332 9.10 -10.32 18.26
#